data_AF-A0A921I5D7-F1
#
_entry.id   AF-A0A921I5D7-F1
#
_cell.length_a   1.000
_cell.length_b   1.000
_cell.length_c   1.000
_cell.angle_alpha   90.00
_cell.angle_beta   90.00
_cell.angle_gamma   90.00
#
_symmetry.space_group_name_H-M   'P 1'
#
loop_
_entity.id
_entity.type
_entity.pdbx_description
1 polymer ?
#
loop_
_entity_poly.entity_id
_entity_poly.type
_entity_poly.pdbx_seq_one_letter_code
_entity_poly.pdbx_strand_id
1 'polypeptide(L)' 'NLGIDTYVTAEPLMQFDLDKMVEYIKRCKPLQVNIGRNTNRKVQLPEPTANEAKVLVTELEKFTKVEIKKNAGIWFK' A
#
# COMPACT_ATOMS: atom_id res chain seq x y z
N ASN A 1 -5.45 -3.41 -22.06
CA ASN A 1 -5.55 -4.51 -21.09
C ASN A 1 -4.98 -5.73 -21.80
N LEU A 2 -3.93 -6.37 -21.29
CA LEU A 2 -3.25 -7.49 -21.99
C LEU A 2 -3.92 -8.85 -21.71
N GLY A 3 -5.03 -8.87 -20.96
CA GLY A 3 -5.75 -10.09 -20.59
C GLY A 3 -5.14 -10.83 -19.40
N ILE A 4 -4.20 -10.22 -18.68
CA ILE A 4 -3.57 -10.77 -17.48
C ILE A 4 -4.01 -9.95 -16.27
N ASP A 5 -4.57 -10.64 -15.28
CA ASP A 5 -4.96 -10.04 -14.02
C ASP A 5 -3.72 -9.58 -13.26
N THR A 6 -3.70 -8.29 -12.93
CA THR A 6 -2.55 -7.66 -12.26
C THR A 6 -2.87 -7.41 -10.80
N TYR A 7 -1.93 -7.77 -9.94
CA TYR A 7 -1.98 -7.55 -8.50
C TYR A 7 -0.73 -6.80 -8.08
N VAL A 8 -0.89 -5.80 -7.21
CA VAL A 8 0.24 -5.04 -6.64
C VAL A 8 0.34 -5.38 -5.16
N THR A 9 1.56 -5.57 -4.66
CA THR A 9 1.84 -5.63 -3.22
C THR A 9 2.77 -4.48 -2.89
N ALA A 10 2.38 -3.64 -1.94
CA ALA A 10 3.18 -2.51 -1.48
C ALA A 10 3.45 -2.64 0.01
N GLU A 11 4.72 -2.55 0.40
CA GLU A 11 5.16 -2.44 1.79
C GLU A 11 5.93 -1.13 1.92
N PRO A 12 5.30 -0.03 2.37
CA PRO A 12 5.99 1.23 2.49
C PRO A 12 7.04 1.14 3.60
N LEU A 13 8.32 1.23 3.20
CA LEU A 13 9.47 1.16 4.11
C LEU A 13 9.84 2.53 4.69
N MET A 14 9.49 3.60 3.98
CA MET A 14 9.83 4.98 4.33
C MET A 14 8.63 5.90 4.06
N GLN A 15 8.75 7.16 4.50
CA GLN A 15 7.89 8.26 4.05
C GLN A 15 7.84 8.33 2.52
N PHE A 16 6.64 8.62 1.98
CA PHE A 16 6.39 8.64 0.55
C PHE A 16 5.51 9.84 0.19
N ASP A 17 5.64 10.29 -1.06
CA ASP A 17 4.68 11.22 -1.66
C ASP A 17 3.41 10.44 -2.04
N LEU A 18 2.29 10.80 -1.42
CA LEU A 18 1.01 10.11 -1.58
C LEU A 18 0.55 10.11 -3.04
N ASP A 19 0.56 11.28 -3.67
CA ASP A 19 0.03 11.47 -5.03
C ASP A 19 0.84 10.64 -6.03
N LYS A 20 2.18 10.65 -5.89
CA LYS A 20 3.06 9.83 -6.72
C LYS A 20 2.90 8.34 -6.47
N MET A 21 2.74 7.93 -5.21
CA MET A 21 2.53 6.52 -4.90
C MET A 21 1.23 6.00 -5.51
N VAL A 22 0.13 6.75 -5.36
CA VAL A 22 -1.17 6.42 -5.95
C VAL A 22 -1.10 6.43 -7.48
N GLU A 23 -0.47 7.44 -8.07
CA GLU A 23 -0.27 7.56 -9.52
C GLU A 23 0.45 6.34 -10.09
N TYR A 24 1.56 5.91 -9.46
CA TYR A 24 2.34 4.76 -9.91
C TYR A 24 1.58 3.44 -9.77
N ILE A 25 0.90 3.22 -8.64
CA ILE A 25 0.09 2.01 -8.45
C ILE A 25 -1.05 1.96 -9.47
N LYS A 26 -1.71 3.09 -9.74
CA LYS A 26 -2.81 3.19 -10.71
C LYS A 26 -2.38 2.85 -12.15
N ARG A 27 -1.16 3.22 -12.54
CA ARG A 27 -0.59 2.88 -13.87
C ARG A 27 -0.47 1.38 -14.09
N CYS A 28 -0.34 0.58 -13.03
CA CYS A 28 -0.33 -0.88 -13.11
C CYS A 28 -1.70 -1.48 -13.46
N LYS A 29 -2.80 -0.72 -13.37
CA LYS A 29 -4.18 -1.20 -13.55
C LYS A 29 -4.50 -2.45 -12.71
N PRO A 30 -4.24 -2.43 -11.38
CA PRO A 30 -4.41 -3.61 -10.55
C PRO A 30 -5.89 -3.93 -10.30
N LEU A 31 -6.23 -5.22 -10.27
CA LEU A 31 -7.50 -5.69 -9.73
C LEU A 31 -7.54 -5.58 -8.20
N GLN A 32 -6.38 -5.75 -7.57
CA GLN A 32 -6.23 -5.63 -6.12
C GLN A 32 -4.83 -5.14 -5.75
N VAL A 33 -4.77 -4.35 -4.68
CA VAL A 33 -3.54 -3.92 -4.02
C VAL A 33 -3.48 -4.52 -2.61
N ASN A 34 -2.37 -5.16 -2.27
CA ASN A 34 -2.12 -5.70 -0.94
C ASN A 34 -1.18 -4.77 -0.18
N ILE A 35 -1.62 -4.22 0.96
CA ILE A 35 -0.80 -3.36 1.80
C ILE A 35 -0.19 -4.20 2.92
N GLY A 36 1.14 -4.25 2.95
CA GLY A 36 1.94 -4.91 3.97
C GLY A 36 2.82 -3.94 4.74
N ARG A 37 3.52 -4.48 5.74
CA ARG A 37 4.47 -3.73 6.58
C ARG A 37 5.71 -4.58 6.82
N ASN A 38 6.90 -3.99 6.71
CA ASN A 38 8.15 -4.68 7.02
C ASN A 38 8.04 -5.39 8.38
N THR A 39 8.39 -6.67 8.45
CA THR A 39 8.32 -7.46 9.70
C THR A 39 9.64 -7.47 10.45
N ASN A 40 10.75 -7.14 9.80
CA ASN A 40 12.07 -7.14 10.42
C ASN A 40 12.22 -5.92 11.36
N ARG A 41 12.12 -6.15 12.67
CA ARG A 41 12.28 -5.13 13.72
C ARG A 41 13.73 -4.90 14.17
N LYS A 42 14.70 -5.64 13.61
CA LYS A 42 16.12 -5.40 13.87
C LYS A 42 16.64 -4.14 13.17
N VAL A 43 15.91 -3.66 12.17
CA VAL A 43 16.20 -2.44 11.43
C VAL A 43 15.11 -1.42 11.75
N GLN A 44 15.51 -0.26 12.24
CA GLN A 44 14.60 0.87 12.41
C GLN A 44 14.46 1.59 11.08
N LEU A 45 13.32 1.40 10.43
CA LEU A 45 12.97 2.10 9.20
C LEU A 45 12.08 3.29 9.53
N PRO A 46 12.16 4.40 8.77
CA PRO A 46 11.24 5.52 8.89
C PRO A 46 9.88 5.17 8.26
N GLU A 47 9.25 4.10 8.74
CA GLU A 47 7.93 3.62 8.29
C GLU A 47 6.91 4.76 8.29
N PRO A 48 5.89 4.73 7.40
CA PRO A 48 4.82 5.70 7.45
C PRO A 48 4.05 5.60 8.76
N THR A 49 3.42 6.71 9.12
CA THR A 49 2.53 6.81 10.26
C THR A 49 1.21 6.05 10.03
N ALA A 50 0.51 5.86 11.15
CA ALA A 50 -0.93 5.59 11.24
C ALA A 50 -1.77 6.16 10.09
N ASN A 51 -1.71 7.47 10.04
CA ASN A 51 -2.57 8.29 9.23
C ASN A 51 -2.20 8.21 7.74
N GLU A 52 -0.91 8.25 7.43
CA GLU A 52 -0.42 8.15 6.04
C GLU A 52 -0.81 6.82 5.40
N ALA A 53 -0.72 5.71 6.14
CA ALA A 53 -1.18 4.41 5.67
C ALA A 53 -2.70 4.38 5.44
N LYS A 54 -3.49 4.97 6.35
CA LYS A 54 -4.96 5.07 6.20
C LYS A 54 -5.34 5.90 4.97
N VAL A 55 -4.73 7.07 4.78
CA VAL A 55 -4.98 7.95 3.63
C VAL A 55 -4.59 7.26 2.32
N LEU A 56 -3.44 6.57 2.26
CA LEU A 56 -3.06 5.78 1.09
C LEU A 56 -4.13 4.73 0.74
N VAL A 57 -4.62 3.97 1.73
CA VAL A 57 -5.68 2.98 1.50
C VAL A 57 -6.94 3.64 0.97
N THR A 58 -7.40 4.74 1.57
CA THR A 58 -8.58 5.47 1.11
C THR A 58 -8.45 5.94 -0.34
N GLU A 59 -7.28 6.41 -0.76
CA GLU A 59 -7.06 6.82 -2.16
C GLU A 59 -7.04 5.63 -3.13
N LEU A 60 -6.46 4.50 -2.72
CA LEU A 60 -6.41 3.29 -3.55
C LEU A 60 -7.81 2.65 -3.72
N GLU A 61 -8.61 2.62 -2.66
CA GLU A 61 -9.98 2.06 -2.67
C GLU A 61 -10.91 2.77 -3.68
N LYS A 62 -10.58 3.99 -4.12
CA LYS A 62 -11.32 4.70 -5.17
C LYS A 62 -11.27 4.02 -6.54
N PHE A 63 -10.30 3.14 -6.79
CA PHE A 63 -10.12 2.53 -8.11
C PHE A 63 -9.72 1.05 -8.12
N THR A 64 -9.42 0.45 -6.97
CA THR A 64 -9.04 -0.97 -6.88
C THR A 64 -9.44 -1.54 -5.54
N LYS A 65 -9.54 -2.87 -5.43
CA LYS A 65 -9.75 -3.55 -4.16
C LYS A 65 -8.47 -3.44 -3.32
N VAL A 66 -8.58 -3.12 -2.04
CA VAL A 66 -7.44 -3.12 -1.14
C VAL A 66 -7.58 -4.24 -0.11
N GLU A 67 -6.50 -4.99 0.09
CA GLU A 67 -6.38 -6.02 1.14
C GLU A 67 -5.28 -5.63 2.12
N ILE A 68 -5.62 -5.59 3.41
CA ILE A 68 -4.67 -5.26 4.48
C ILE A 68 -4.09 -6.55 5.02
N LYS A 69 -2.77 -6.75 4.85
CA LYS A 69 -2.10 -7.92 5.40
C LYS A 69 -2.04 -7.83 6.93
N LYS A 70 -2.07 -8.98 7.59
CA LYS A 70 -2.05 -9.10 9.08
C LYS A 70 -0.91 -8.30 9.74
N ASN A 71 0.26 -8.23 9.11
CA ASN A 71 1.42 -7.46 9.60
C ASN A 71 1.26 -5.94 9.53
N ALA A 72 0.40 -5.43 8.63
CA ALA A 72 0.04 -4.02 8.51
C ALA A 72 -1.15 -3.63 9.38
N GLY A 73 -1.88 -4.60 9.96
CA GLY A 73 -3.08 -4.33 10.75
C GLY A 73 -2.89 -3.37 11.93
N ILE A 74 -1.67 -3.20 12.44
CA ILE A 74 -1.38 -2.20 13.49
C ILE A 74 -1.70 -0.76 13.06
N TRP A 75 -1.61 -0.46 11.76
CA TRP A 75 -1.92 0.86 11.23
C TRP A 75 -3.43 1.12 11.13
N PHE A 76 -4.26 0.08 11.23
CA PHE A 76 -5.70 0.15 11.01
C PHE A 76 -6.51 -0.25 12.25
N LYS A 77 -5.85 -0.28 13.41
CA LYS A 77 -6.52 -0.32 14.71
C LYS A 77 -7.10 1.04 15.07
#